data_AF-X1S8H0-F1
#
_entry.id   AF-X1S8H0-F1
#
_cell.length_a   1.000
_cell.length_b   1.000
_cell.length_c   1.000
_cell.angle_alpha   90.00
_cell.angle_beta   90.00
_cell.angle_gamma   90.00
#
_symmetry.space_group_name_H-M   'P 1'
#
loop_
_entity.id
_entity.type
_entity.pdbx_description
1 polymer ?
#
loop_
_entity_poly.entity_id
_entity_poly.type
_entity_poly.pdbx_seq_one_letter_code
_entity_poly.pdbx_strand_id
1 'polypeptide(L)'
;MKRSVLILTLSLVFVIGISFAALGYQEAPQLAELVRAGKLPPVEERLSEEPLVVELIEDIGKYGGTWRRGFTGIKDYHAFGRHVYEPMLRWPRDPRDPVQPGLAKD
;
A
#
# COMPACT_ATOMS: atom_id res chain seq x y z
N MET A 1 -7.43 46.16 -7.23
CA MET A 1 -8.25 44.99 -7.64
C MET A 1 -7.46 43.98 -8.47
N LYS A 2 -6.89 44.33 -9.64
CA LYS A 2 -6.20 43.36 -10.52
C LYS A 2 -4.92 42.73 -9.94
N ARG A 3 -4.14 43.49 -9.14
CA ARG A 3 -2.91 42.99 -8.48
C ARG A 3 -3.20 42.09 -7.27
N SER A 4 -4.26 42.38 -6.52
CA SER A 4 -4.71 41.60 -5.36
C SER A 4 -5.25 40.24 -5.77
N VAL A 5 -5.98 40.17 -6.90
CA VAL A 5 -6.46 38.91 -7.49
C VAL A 5 -5.30 38.07 -8.02
N LEU A 6 -4.30 38.68 -8.67
CA LEU A 6 -3.12 37.99 -9.18
C LEU A 6 -2.28 37.35 -8.06
N ILE A 7 -2.12 38.05 -6.93
CA ILE A 7 -1.39 37.54 -5.75
C ILE A 7 -2.17 36.38 -5.09
N LEU A 8 -3.50 36.46 -5.02
CA LEU A 8 -4.34 35.39 -4.48
C LEU A 8 -4.31 34.12 -5.35
N THR A 9 -4.31 34.29 -6.69
CA THR A 9 -4.23 33.15 -7.61
C THR A 9 -2.85 32.49 -7.60
N LEU A 10 -1.77 33.28 -7.46
CA LEU A 10 -0.41 32.75 -7.42
C LEU A 10 -0.13 31.99 -6.12
N SER A 11 -0.70 32.44 -5.00
CA SER A 11 -0.60 31.75 -3.70
C SER A 11 -1.45 30.47 -3.64
N LEU A 12 -2.62 30.44 -4.30
CA LEU A 12 -3.42 29.21 -4.43
C LEU A 12 -2.71 28.13 -5.27
N VAL A 13 -2.01 28.53 -6.34
CA VAL A 13 -1.19 27.60 -7.16
C VAL A 13 0.02 27.08 -6.37
N PHE A 14 0.62 27.90 -5.51
CA PHE A 14 1.73 27.48 -4.66
C PHE A 14 1.30 26.47 -3.58
N VAL A 15 0.09 26.60 -3.01
CA VAL A 15 -0.45 25.64 -2.03
C VAL A 15 -0.80 24.30 -2.69
N ILE A 16 -1.26 24.29 -3.94
CA ILE A 16 -1.55 23.05 -4.69
C ILE A 16 -0.25 22.35 -5.14
N GLY A 17 0.80 23.12 -5.46
CA GLY A 17 2.09 22.59 -5.91
C GLY A 17 2.95 21.91 -4.82
N ILE A 18 2.65 22.14 -3.54
CA ILE A 18 3.42 21.58 -2.41
C ILE A 18 2.92 20.17 -2.01
N SER A 19 1.70 19.75 -2.39
CA SER A 19 1.14 18.47 -1.94
C SER A 19 1.57 17.22 -2.72
N PHE A 20 2.45 17.34 -3.73
CA PHE A 20 2.97 16.19 -4.48
C PHE A 20 4.50 16.00 -4.39
N ALA A 21 5.20 16.91 -3.71
CA ALA A 21 6.64 16.80 -3.53
C ALA A 21 6.95 15.95 -2.28
N ALA A 22 7.32 14.68 -2.53
CA ALA A 22 7.73 13.63 -1.58
C ALA A 22 6.59 12.82 -0.91
N LEU A 23 5.79 12.10 -1.70
CA LEU A 23 5.05 10.94 -1.19
C LEU A 23 6.03 9.76 -1.08
N GLY A 24 6.74 9.67 0.05
CA GLY A 24 7.42 8.45 0.47
C GLY A 24 6.43 7.30 0.68
N TYR A 25 6.94 6.10 0.89
CA TYR A 25 6.05 4.97 1.18
C TYR A 25 5.35 5.18 2.52
N GLN A 26 4.10 4.74 2.60
CA GLN A 26 3.32 4.78 3.83
C GLN A 26 3.43 3.42 4.53
N GLU A 27 3.25 3.40 5.85
CA GLU A 27 3.23 2.18 6.63
C GLU A 27 2.15 2.23 7.72
N ALA A 28 1.82 1.06 8.28
CA ALA A 28 0.86 0.99 9.36
C ALA A 28 1.34 1.78 10.59
N PRO A 29 0.45 2.47 11.34
CA PRO A 29 0.86 3.30 12.49
C PRO A 29 1.67 2.53 13.55
N GLN A 30 1.38 1.24 13.72
CA GLN A 30 2.07 0.35 14.64
C GLN A 30 3.52 0.08 14.22
N LEU A 31 3.81 0.05 12.91
CA LEU A 31 5.17 -0.12 12.39
C LEU A 31 5.96 1.19 12.48
N ALA A 32 5.31 2.33 12.19
CA ALA A 32 5.92 3.65 12.36
C ALA A 32 6.39 3.90 13.82
N GLU A 33 5.65 3.41 14.82
CA GLU A 33 6.10 3.43 16.22
C GLU A 33 7.39 2.65 16.43
N LEU A 34 7.51 1.46 15.83
CA LEU A 34 8.72 0.64 15.93
C LEU A 34 9.92 1.29 15.24
N VAL A 35 9.69 1.97 14.11
CA VAL A 35 10.72 2.77 13.43
C VAL A 35 11.19 3.91 14.31
N ARG A 36 10.26 4.69 14.88
CA ARG A 36 10.59 5.78 15.81
C ARG A 36 11.31 5.31 17.06
N ALA A 37 10.99 4.11 17.54
CA ALA A 37 11.67 3.47 18.66
C ALA A 37 13.04 2.86 18.28
N GLY A 38 13.47 2.92 17.03
CA GLY A 38 14.72 2.35 16.53
C GLY A 38 14.73 0.81 16.49
N LYS A 39 13.57 0.17 16.52
CA LYS A 39 13.39 -1.29 16.54
C LYS A 39 13.12 -1.89 15.16
N LEU A 40 12.83 -1.05 14.17
CA LEU A 40 12.54 -1.45 12.80
C LEU A 40 13.18 -0.44 11.83
N PRO A 41 13.81 -0.88 10.73
CA PRO A 41 14.26 0.04 9.68
C PRO A 41 13.08 0.80 9.05
N PRO A 42 13.31 2.01 8.49
CA PRO A 42 12.28 2.76 7.77
C PRO A 42 11.73 1.96 6.58
N VAL A 43 10.53 2.28 6.13
CA VAL A 43 9.81 1.50 5.10
C VAL A 43 10.56 1.43 3.78
N GLU A 44 11.26 2.49 3.42
CA GLU A 44 12.09 2.57 2.20
C GLU A 44 13.23 1.55 2.19
N GLU A 45 13.78 1.20 3.35
CA GLU A 45 14.85 0.21 3.47
C GLU A 45 14.32 -1.24 3.53
N ARG A 46 13.03 -1.42 3.82
CA ARG A 46 12.40 -2.74 3.94
C ARG A 46 11.79 -3.24 2.64
N LEU A 47 11.41 -2.33 1.74
CA LEU A 47 10.85 -2.66 0.44
C LEU A 47 11.96 -3.02 -0.55
N SER A 48 11.63 -3.85 -1.54
CA SER A 48 12.50 -4.04 -2.71
C SER A 48 12.54 -2.75 -3.54
N GLU A 49 13.56 -2.61 -4.38
CA GLU A 49 13.68 -1.50 -5.34
C GLU A 49 12.47 -1.44 -6.28
N GLU A 50 11.97 -2.62 -6.69
CA GLU A 50 10.78 -2.81 -7.51
C GLU A 50 9.72 -3.56 -6.67
N PRO A 51 8.91 -2.89 -5.83
CA PRO A 51 7.86 -3.55 -5.07
C PRO A 51 6.67 -3.89 -5.97
N LEU A 52 6.01 -5.03 -5.69
CA LEU A 52 4.76 -5.39 -6.37
C LEU A 52 3.67 -4.36 -6.06
N VAL A 53 3.16 -3.71 -7.10
CA VAL A 53 2.02 -2.80 -7.01
C VAL A 53 0.73 -3.60 -7.20
N VAL A 54 -0.15 -3.58 -6.20
CA VAL A 54 -1.45 -4.26 -6.25
C VAL A 54 -2.51 -3.30 -6.74
N GLU A 55 -3.20 -3.64 -7.82
CA GLU A 55 -4.32 -2.85 -8.32
C GLU A 55 -5.51 -2.86 -7.36
N LEU A 56 -6.15 -1.69 -7.22
CA LEU A 56 -7.30 -1.50 -6.35
C LEU A 56 -8.51 -2.24 -6.91
N ILE A 57 -9.29 -2.86 -6.02
CA ILE A 57 -10.55 -3.49 -6.41
C ILE A 57 -11.71 -2.48 -6.37
N GLU A 58 -11.75 -1.65 -5.34
CA GLU A 58 -12.79 -0.63 -5.15
C GLU A 58 -12.14 0.74 -4.90
N ASP A 59 -11.40 0.87 -3.80
CA ASP A 59 -10.73 2.11 -3.41
C ASP A 59 -9.43 1.87 -2.62
N ILE A 60 -8.75 2.97 -2.27
CA ILE A 60 -7.54 2.95 -1.43
C ILE A 60 -7.94 2.62 0.01
N GLY A 61 -7.41 1.51 0.53
CA GLY A 61 -7.66 1.07 1.90
C GLY A 61 -7.05 1.95 2.99
N LYS A 62 -7.46 1.72 4.24
CA LYS A 62 -6.92 2.38 5.44
C LYS A 62 -6.26 1.36 6.36
N TYR A 63 -5.12 1.70 6.95
CA TYR A 63 -4.46 0.84 7.93
C TYR A 63 -5.29 0.66 9.20
N GLY A 64 -5.23 -0.54 9.77
CA GLY A 64 -5.75 -0.85 11.09
C GLY A 64 -6.94 -1.81 11.09
N GLY A 65 -7.56 -1.94 12.26
CA GLY A 65 -8.62 -2.91 12.52
C GLY A 65 -8.12 -4.29 12.90
N THR A 66 -9.05 -5.23 13.07
CA THR A 66 -8.75 -6.62 13.38
C THR A 66 -9.73 -7.50 12.62
N TRP A 67 -9.20 -8.33 11.71
CA TRP A 67 -10.01 -9.27 10.95
C TRP A 67 -10.26 -10.53 11.80
N ARG A 68 -11.46 -10.63 12.39
CA ARG A 68 -11.89 -11.78 13.19
C ARG A 68 -12.49 -12.85 12.29
N ARG A 69 -12.01 -14.08 12.40
CA ARG A 69 -12.47 -15.23 11.60
C ARG A 69 -12.60 -16.50 12.45
N GLY A 70 -13.40 -17.43 11.95
CA GLY A 70 -13.42 -18.81 12.46
C GLY A 70 -12.30 -19.65 11.87
N PHE A 71 -11.72 -20.52 12.69
CA PHE A 71 -10.77 -21.55 12.29
C PHE A 71 -11.16 -22.84 13.02
N THR A 72 -11.38 -23.92 12.28
CA THR A 72 -11.92 -25.17 12.84
C THR A 72 -10.84 -26.17 13.29
N GLY A 73 -9.58 -25.73 13.33
CA GLY A 73 -8.41 -26.54 13.71
C GLY A 73 -7.58 -26.99 12.51
N ILE A 74 -6.58 -27.84 12.75
CA ILE A 74 -5.51 -28.15 11.78
C ILE A 74 -6.05 -28.63 10.40
N LYS A 75 -7.18 -29.33 10.37
CA LYS A 75 -7.81 -29.80 9.11
C LYS A 75 -8.27 -28.66 8.20
N ASP A 76 -8.39 -27.45 8.73
CA ASP A 76 -8.80 -26.23 8.04
C ASP A 76 -7.60 -25.41 7.52
N TYR A 77 -6.45 -26.06 7.34
CA TYR A 77 -5.20 -25.43 6.90
C TYR A 77 -5.32 -24.71 5.55
N HIS A 78 -6.21 -25.15 4.67
CA HIS A 78 -6.48 -24.45 3.40
C HIS A 78 -7.10 -23.07 3.62
N ALA A 79 -7.91 -22.88 4.66
CA ALA A 79 -8.39 -21.55 5.00
C ALA A 79 -7.20 -20.66 5.35
N PHE A 80 -6.29 -21.12 6.21
CA PHE A 80 -5.06 -20.40 6.56
C PHE A 80 -4.21 -20.07 5.33
N GLY A 81 -3.91 -21.06 4.47
CA GLY A 81 -3.07 -20.88 3.29
C GLY A 81 -3.57 -19.81 2.31
N ARG A 82 -4.88 -19.57 2.23
CA ARG A 82 -5.46 -18.49 1.40
C ARG A 82 -5.22 -17.08 1.95
N HIS A 83 -4.90 -16.94 3.24
CA HIS A 83 -4.60 -15.63 3.84
C HIS A 83 -3.15 -15.21 3.64
N VAL A 84 -2.24 -16.17 3.71
CA VAL A 84 -0.80 -15.97 3.61
C VAL A 84 -0.29 -16.27 2.19
N TYR A 85 -1.13 -15.96 1.20
CA TYR A 85 -0.91 -16.37 -0.18
C TYR A 85 0.13 -15.48 -0.89
N GLU A 86 1.37 -15.95 -0.91
CA GLU A 86 2.53 -15.31 -1.55
C GLU A 86 3.15 -16.23 -2.62
N PRO A 87 2.62 -16.29 -3.84
CA PRO A 87 3.11 -17.18 -4.89
C PRO A 87 4.27 -16.58 -5.72
N MET A 88 5.00 -17.41 -6.47
CA MET A 88 5.94 -16.95 -7.51
C MET A 88 5.23 -16.10 -8.56
N LEU A 89 4.15 -16.64 -9.12
CA LEU A 89 3.23 -15.95 -10.02
C LEU A 89 1.81 -16.17 -9.50
N ARG A 90 0.94 -15.17 -9.69
CA ARG A 90 -0.41 -15.14 -9.14
C ARG A 90 -1.45 -15.49 -10.19
N TRP A 91 -2.41 -16.34 -9.81
CA TRP A 91 -3.58 -16.58 -10.64
C TRP A 91 -4.41 -15.30 -10.79
N PRO A 92 -4.83 -14.95 -12.01
CA PRO A 92 -5.69 -13.79 -12.21
C PRO A 92 -7.08 -14.05 -11.62
N ARG A 93 -7.80 -12.95 -11.35
CA ARG A 93 -9.17 -13.03 -10.84
C ARG A 93 -10.14 -13.51 -11.92
N ASP A 94 -10.06 -12.93 -13.13
CA ASP A 94 -10.74 -13.47 -14.29
C ASP A 94 -9.85 -14.57 -14.90
N PRO A 95 -10.32 -15.81 -15.03
CA PRO A 95 -9.51 -16.90 -15.57
C PRO A 95 -9.12 -16.70 -17.04
N ARG A 96 -9.68 -15.70 -17.74
CA ARG A 96 -9.32 -15.34 -19.11
C ARG A 96 -8.15 -14.37 -19.18
N ASP A 97 -7.83 -13.69 -18.07
CA ASP A 97 -6.71 -12.76 -18.00
C ASP A 97 -5.37 -13.52 -17.94
N PRO A 98 -4.25 -12.87 -18.28
CA PRO A 98 -2.93 -13.47 -18.11
C PRO A 98 -2.60 -13.69 -16.63
N VAL A 99 -1.70 -14.64 -16.37
CA VAL A 99 -1.07 -14.83 -15.07
C VAL A 99 -0.42 -13.52 -14.62
N GLN A 100 -0.59 -13.20 -13.34
CA GLN A 100 -0.17 -11.94 -12.74
C GLN A 100 1.19 -12.11 -12.05
N PRO A 101 1.98 -11.03 -11.89
CA PRO A 101 3.21 -11.07 -11.12
C PRO A 101 2.95 -11.43 -9.64
N GLY A 102 3.94 -12.04 -9.02
CA GLY A 102 3.96 -12.38 -7.60
C GLY A 102 5.31 -12.00 -7.01
N LEU A 103 6.00 -12.97 -6.40
CA LEU A 103 7.41 -12.81 -6.04
C LEU A 103 8.33 -12.72 -7.27
N ALA A 104 7.96 -13.39 -8.38
CA ALA A 104 8.57 -13.17 -9.67
C ALA A 104 7.84 -12.03 -10.39
N LYS A 105 8.61 -11.14 -11.01
CA LYS A 105 8.08 -9.99 -11.75
C LYS A 105 7.61 -10.38 -13.16
N ASP A 106 8.24 -11.38 -13.77
CA ASP A 106 8.02 -11.90 -15.12
C ASP A 106 8.30 -13.41 -15.23
#